data_AF-A0A453I366-F1
#
_entry.id   AF-A0A453I366-F1
#
_cell.length_a   1.000
_cell.length_b   1.000
_cell.length_c   1.000
_cell.angle_alpha   90.00
_cell.angle_beta   90.00
_cell.angle_gamma   90.00
#
_symmetry.space_group_name_H-M   'P 1'
#
loop_
_entity.id
_entity.type
_entity.pdbx_description
1 polymer ?
#
loop_
_entity_poly.entity_id
_entity_poly.type
_entity_poly.pdbx_seq_one_letter_code
_entity_poly.pdbx_strand_id
1 'polypeptide(L)'
;MESIMNLFGVLKYKKMAEDFVRNSGIPFTIIRPGRLTDGPYTSYDLNTLVKATAGERRAVEIGQGDKLVGEASRLVVAEACIQALDIESTQGKIYEISSVKGEGPGSDQEKWKQLFAA
;
A
#
# COMPACT_ATOMS: atom_id res chain seq x y z
N MET A 1 -22.10 -7.70 4.44
CA MET A 1 -21.61 -8.80 3.58
C MET A 1 -20.15 -9.00 3.96
N GLU A 2 -19.82 -10.08 4.67
CA GLU A 2 -18.43 -10.33 5.05
C GLU A 2 -17.61 -10.70 3.81
N SER A 3 -16.47 -10.05 3.61
CA SER A 3 -15.55 -10.36 2.51
C SER A 3 -15.08 -11.82 2.60
N ILE A 4 -14.82 -12.48 1.47
CA ILE A 4 -14.21 -13.82 1.40
C ILE A 4 -12.95 -13.91 2.28
N MET A 5 -12.21 -12.80 2.41
CA MET A 5 -11.02 -12.72 3.26
C MET A 5 -11.31 -12.86 4.76
N ASN A 6 -12.50 -12.46 5.22
CA ASN A 6 -12.93 -12.64 6.60
C ASN A 6 -13.40 -14.07 6.86
N LEU A 7 -14.04 -14.71 5.88
CA LEU A 7 -14.62 -16.05 6.02
C LEU A 7 -13.55 -17.12 6.34
N PHE A 8 -12.36 -16.99 5.76
CA PHE A 8 -11.23 -17.92 6.00
C PHE A 8 -10.21 -17.38 7.04
N GLY A 9 -10.55 -16.30 7.75
CA GLY A 9 -9.68 -15.73 8.78
C GLY A 9 -8.39 -15.08 8.24
N VAL A 10 -8.27 -14.83 6.93
CA VAL A 10 -7.06 -14.25 6.32
C VAL A 10 -6.74 -12.89 6.96
N LEU A 11 -7.75 -12.02 7.13
CA LEU A 11 -7.55 -10.72 7.77
C LEU A 11 -7.21 -10.84 9.25
N LYS A 12 -7.73 -11.86 9.95
CA LYS A 12 -7.35 -12.17 11.34
C LYS A 12 -5.87 -12.50 11.45
N TYR A 13 -5.36 -13.40 10.60
CA TYR A 13 -3.95 -13.80 10.65
C TYR A 13 -3.01 -12.65 10.22
N LYS A 14 -3.41 -11.83 9.25
CA LYS A 14 -2.66 -10.61 8.90
C LYS A 14 -2.58 -9.66 10.08
N LYS A 15 -3.69 -9.40 10.77
CA LYS A 15 -3.70 -8.56 11.97
C LYS A 15 -2.81 -9.12 13.08
N MET A 16 -2.82 -10.44 13.30
CA MET A 16 -1.93 -11.09 14.26
C MET A 16 -0.45 -10.92 13.87
N ALA A 17 -0.10 -11.03 12.59
CA ALA A 17 1.26 -10.81 12.11
C ALA A 17 1.72 -9.37 12.31
N GLU A 18 0.86 -8.39 12.03
CA GLU A 18 1.15 -6.98 12.31
C GLU A 18 1.37 -6.74 13.81
N ASP A 19 0.50 -7.28 14.68
CA ASP A 19 0.66 -7.15 16.13
C ASP A 19 1.95 -7.81 16.63
N PHE A 20 2.35 -8.93 16.04
CA PHE A 20 3.64 -9.56 16.35
C PHE A 20 4.82 -8.65 16.00
N VAL A 21 4.83 -8.05 14.81
CA VAL A 21 5.87 -7.08 14.41
C VAL A 21 5.89 -5.87 15.34
N ARG A 22 4.72 -5.31 15.65
CA ARG A 22 4.59 -4.14 16.54
C ARG A 22 5.12 -4.40 17.94
N ASN A 23 4.91 -5.61 18.47
CA ASN A 23 5.33 -6.00 19.80
C ASN A 23 6.76 -6.58 19.85
N SER A 24 7.46 -6.67 18.71
CA SER A 24 8.79 -7.29 18.63
C SER A 24 9.92 -6.44 19.20
N GLY A 25 9.71 -5.14 19.39
CA GLY A 25 10.76 -4.18 19.76
C GLY A 25 11.69 -3.78 18.60
N ILE A 26 11.46 -4.30 17.39
CA ILE A 26 12.22 -3.96 16.19
C ILE A 26 11.57 -2.73 15.52
N PRO A 27 12.35 -1.75 15.01
CA PRO A 27 11.82 -0.67 14.19
C PRO A 27 11.03 -1.22 12.99
N PHE A 28 9.85 -0.67 12.73
CA PHE A 28 8.98 -1.12 11.65
C PHE A 28 8.24 0.04 10.99
N THR A 29 7.86 -0.15 9.74
CA THR A 29 6.79 0.59 9.07
C THR A 29 5.91 -0.44 8.36
N ILE A 30 4.59 -0.39 8.55
CA ILE A 30 3.66 -1.32 7.90
C ILE A 30 2.86 -0.55 6.83
N ILE A 31 2.93 -1.01 5.58
CA ILE A 31 2.12 -0.48 4.48
C ILE A 31 1.00 -1.48 4.16
N ARG A 32 -0.25 -1.04 4.24
CA ARG A 32 -1.47 -1.77 3.91
C ARG A 32 -2.02 -1.29 2.55
N PRO A 33 -1.62 -1.92 1.45
CA PRO A 33 -2.13 -1.51 0.14
C PRO A 33 -3.59 -1.91 -0.04
N GLY A 34 -4.32 -1.08 -0.78
CA GLY A 34 -5.55 -1.49 -1.45
C GLY A 34 -5.31 -2.64 -2.45
N ARG A 35 -6.32 -2.95 -3.27
CA ARG A 35 -6.22 -4.02 -4.27
C ARG A 35 -5.09 -3.73 -5.26
N LEU A 36 -4.07 -4.58 -5.32
CA LEU A 36 -2.88 -4.33 -6.13
C LEU A 36 -3.16 -4.34 -7.65
N THR A 37 -2.79 -3.26 -8.34
CA THR A 37 -2.85 -3.06 -9.79
C THR A 37 -1.43 -2.86 -10.37
N ASP A 38 -1.34 -2.63 -11.68
CA ASP A 38 -0.11 -2.68 -12.51
C ASP A 38 0.60 -4.03 -12.51
N GLY A 39 1.20 -4.37 -13.66
CA GLY A 39 1.94 -5.61 -13.86
C GLY A 39 3.40 -5.57 -13.37
N PRO A 40 4.12 -6.70 -13.48
CA PRO A 40 3.66 -7.95 -14.08
C PRO A 40 2.70 -8.70 -13.15
N TYR A 41 1.57 -9.17 -13.70
CA TYR A 41 0.71 -10.11 -12.99
C TYR A 41 1.32 -11.50 -13.05
N THR A 42 1.15 -12.29 -11.99
CA THR A 42 1.60 -13.68 -11.93
C THR A 42 0.82 -14.60 -12.88
N SER A 43 -0.29 -14.13 -13.47
CA SER A 43 -1.07 -14.84 -14.49
C SER A 43 -1.05 -14.13 -15.84
N TYR A 44 -0.86 -14.92 -16.90
CA TYR A 44 -0.76 -14.44 -18.28
C TYR A 44 -2.06 -13.77 -18.77
N ASP A 45 -3.23 -14.30 -18.40
CA ASP A 45 -4.55 -13.77 -18.82
C ASP A 45 -4.90 -12.41 -18.22
N LEU A 46 -4.45 -12.12 -16.99
CA LEU A 46 -4.67 -10.81 -16.38
C LEU A 46 -3.78 -9.72 -16.99
N ASN A 47 -2.63 -10.07 -17.55
CA ASN A 47 -1.75 -9.10 -18.21
C ASN A 47 -2.41 -8.49 -19.47
N THR A 48 -3.33 -9.17 -20.14
CA THR A 48 -3.97 -8.63 -21.36
C THR A 48 -5.18 -7.76 -21.01
N LEU A 49 -6.00 -8.16 -20.04
CA LEU A 49 -7.20 -7.41 -19.64
C LEU A 49 -6.90 -6.19 -18.75
N VAL A 50 -5.85 -6.26 -17.91
CA VAL A 50 -5.54 -5.19 -16.93
C VAL A 50 -4.49 -4.19 -17.46
N LYS A 51 -3.84 -4.46 -18.59
CA LYS A 51 -2.95 -3.50 -19.28
C LYS A 51 -3.64 -2.16 -19.58
N ALA A 52 -4.95 -2.16 -19.80
CA ALA A 52 -5.73 -0.97 -20.17
C ALA A 52 -5.79 0.10 -19.06
N THR A 53 -5.50 -0.23 -17.80
CA THR A 53 -5.50 0.73 -16.69
C THR A 53 -4.10 1.00 -16.11
N ALA A 54 -3.07 0.41 -16.71
CA ALA A 54 -1.70 0.56 -16.22
C ALA A 54 -1.13 1.94 -16.55
N GLY A 55 -0.65 2.65 -15.52
CA GLY A 55 0.08 3.92 -15.68
C GLY A 55 -0.71 5.21 -15.49
N GLU A 56 -2.05 5.21 -15.53
CA GLU A 56 -2.85 6.44 -15.32
C GLU A 56 -3.12 6.78 -13.85
N ARG A 57 -2.89 5.82 -12.94
CA ARG A 57 -3.19 5.95 -11.51
C ARG A 57 -1.92 5.91 -10.68
N ARG A 58 -1.21 7.04 -10.64
CA ARG A 58 0.05 7.19 -9.90
C ARG A 58 -0.08 8.12 -8.70
N ALA A 59 -1.05 9.04 -8.70
CA ALA A 59 -1.37 9.87 -7.55
C ALA A 59 -1.71 9.00 -6.33
N VAL A 60 -1.30 9.45 -5.14
CA VAL A 60 -1.29 8.63 -3.93
C VAL A 60 -2.18 9.25 -2.88
N GLU A 61 -3.02 8.43 -2.25
CA GLU A 61 -3.67 8.77 -0.99
C GLU A 61 -3.09 7.87 0.10
N ILE A 62 -2.72 8.49 1.22
CA ILE A 62 -2.26 7.80 2.43
C ILE A 62 -3.28 8.07 3.54
N GLY A 63 -3.51 7.06 4.37
CA GLY A 63 -4.40 7.16 5.52
C GLY A 63 -3.99 6.22 6.64
N GLN A 64 -4.71 6.32 7.76
CA GLN A 64 -4.56 5.43 8.91
C GLN A 64 -5.93 5.08 9.51
N GLY A 65 -6.04 3.86 10.02
CA GLY A 65 -7.21 3.39 10.79
C GLY A 65 -8.26 2.62 9.97
N ASP A 66 -7.84 1.94 8.91
CA ASP A 66 -8.61 1.10 8.00
C ASP A 66 -9.77 1.83 7.32
N LYS A 67 -9.49 3.04 6.83
CA LYS A 67 -10.45 3.97 6.20
C LYS A 67 -10.36 4.00 4.68
N LEU A 68 -9.21 3.68 4.10
CA LEU A 68 -9.04 3.74 2.65
C LEU A 68 -9.64 2.51 1.98
N VAL A 69 -10.42 2.74 0.91
CA VAL A 69 -10.97 1.70 0.04
C VAL A 69 -10.56 2.03 -1.39
N GLY A 70 -9.89 1.09 -2.06
CA GLY A 70 -9.50 1.30 -3.44
C GLY A 70 -8.43 0.34 -3.93
N GLU A 71 -7.79 0.76 -5.01
CA GLU A 71 -6.73 0.03 -5.70
C GLU A 71 -5.41 0.71 -5.42
N ALA A 72 -4.32 -0.05 -5.39
CA ALA A 72 -2.99 0.49 -5.18
C ALA A 72 -2.07 -0.02 -6.30
N SER A 73 -1.41 0.90 -6.99
CA SER A 73 -0.41 0.57 -7.99
C SER A 73 0.77 -0.14 -7.34
N ARG A 74 1.20 -1.28 -7.90
CA ARG A 74 2.40 -1.99 -7.43
C ARG A 74 3.65 -1.11 -7.42
N LEU A 75 3.82 -0.23 -8.42
CA LEU A 75 4.99 0.66 -8.46
C LEU A 75 4.92 1.72 -7.37
N VAL A 76 3.72 2.28 -7.12
CA VAL A 76 3.52 3.27 -6.03
C VAL A 76 3.79 2.62 -4.67
N VAL A 77 3.29 1.40 -4.46
CA VAL A 77 3.52 0.68 -3.19
C VAL A 77 5.01 0.36 -3.01
N ALA A 78 5.70 -0.06 -4.07
CA ALA A 78 7.13 -0.31 -4.01
C ALA A 78 7.92 0.96 -3.66
N GLU A 79 7.59 2.08 -4.31
CA GLU A 79 8.21 3.37 -4.02
C GLU A 79 7.92 3.83 -2.59
N ALA A 80 6.68 3.72 -2.11
CA ALA A 80 6.32 4.04 -0.73
C ALA A 80 7.16 3.23 0.28
N CYS A 81 7.40 1.94 0.01
CA CYS A 81 8.26 1.11 0.86
C CYS A 81 9.71 1.60 0.88
N ILE A 82 10.26 2.02 -0.27
CA ILE A 82 11.63 2.57 -0.35
C ILE A 82 11.70 3.87 0.45
N GLN A 83 10.77 4.78 0.20
CA GLN A 83 10.74 6.10 0.83
C GLN A 83 10.56 6.02 2.35
N ALA A 84 9.76 5.05 2.83
CA ALA A 84 9.61 4.79 4.25
C ALA A 84 10.90 4.33 4.96
N LEU A 85 11.87 3.75 4.24
CA LEU A 85 13.17 3.41 4.83
C LEU A 85 13.99 4.66 5.18
N ASP A 86 13.86 5.72 4.38
CA ASP A 86 14.65 6.96 4.54
C ASP A 86 13.90 8.06 5.31
N ILE A 87 12.58 7.93 5.48
CA ILE A 87 11.75 8.91 6.19
C ILE A 87 11.52 8.42 7.63
N GLU A 88 12.32 8.96 8.56
CA GLU A 88 12.32 8.58 9.98
C GLU A 88 10.94 8.68 10.65
N SER A 89 10.11 9.65 10.26
CA SER A 89 8.77 9.85 10.85
C SER A 89 7.81 8.69 10.59
N THR A 90 8.12 7.81 9.65
CA THR A 90 7.33 6.60 9.36
C THR A 90 7.57 5.47 10.37
N GLN A 91 8.65 5.54 11.15
CA GLN A 91 8.99 4.48 12.11
C GLN A 91 7.89 4.32 13.17
N GLY A 92 7.51 3.06 13.40
CA GLY A 92 6.45 2.67 14.33
C GLY A 92 5.04 2.97 13.82
N LYS A 93 4.88 3.36 12.55
CA LYS A 93 3.59 3.72 11.96
C LYS A 93 3.06 2.65 11.02
N ILE A 94 1.76 2.74 10.82
CA ILE A 94 1.01 1.89 9.90
C ILE A 94 0.28 2.83 8.95
N TYR A 95 0.41 2.60 7.66
CA TYR A 95 -0.20 3.42 6.63
C TYR A 95 -1.02 2.54 5.71
N GLU A 96 -2.22 2.98 5.39
CA GLU A 96 -2.94 2.49 4.22
C GLU A 96 -2.54 3.31 3.00
N ILE A 97 -2.53 2.68 1.84
CA ILE A 97 -2.19 3.35 0.59
C ILE A 97 -3.13 2.92 -0.54
N SER A 98 -3.63 3.92 -1.26
CA SER A 98 -4.38 3.75 -2.51
C SER A 98 -3.76 4.61 -3.62
N SER A 99 -4.07 4.27 -4.86
CA SER A 99 -3.68 5.01 -6.05
C SER A 99 -4.91 5.53 -6.78
N VAL A 100 -4.92 6.84 -7.00
CA VAL A 100 -5.95 7.58 -7.72
C VAL A 100 -5.43 8.08 -9.06
N LYS A 101 -6.34 8.51 -9.94
CA LYS A 101 -5.96 9.02 -11.26
C LYS A 101 -5.12 10.28 -11.11
N GLY A 102 -4.03 10.38 -11.88
CA GLY A 102 -3.12 11.53 -11.87
C GLY A 102 -1.67 11.10 -11.68
N GLU A 103 -0.78 12.10 -11.75
CA GLU A 103 0.65 11.91 -11.51
C GLU A 103 0.95 11.64 -10.04
N GLY A 104 1.89 10.72 -9.81
CA GLY A 104 2.35 10.38 -8.48
C GLY A 104 3.48 11.26 -7.99
N PRO A 105 3.90 11.08 -6.73
CA PRO A 105 5.11 11.71 -6.21
C PRO A 105 6.37 11.25 -6.95
N GLY A 106 6.33 10.12 -7.68
CA GLY A 106 7.54 9.52 -8.26
C GLY A 106 8.53 9.23 -7.14
N SER A 107 9.81 9.55 -7.35
CA SER A 107 10.86 9.44 -6.34
C SER A 107 11.10 10.75 -5.54
N ASP A 108 10.17 11.71 -5.59
CA ASP A 108 10.29 12.99 -4.87
C ASP A 108 10.03 12.79 -3.37
N GLN A 109 11.11 12.73 -2.60
CA GLN A 109 11.06 12.45 -1.17
C GLN A 109 10.27 13.50 -0.37
N GLU A 110 10.27 14.78 -0.77
CA GLU A 110 9.52 15.82 -0.04
C GLU A 110 8.01 15.63 -0.18
N LYS A 111 7.54 15.22 -1.37
CA LYS A 111 6.14 14.83 -1.56
C LYS A 111 5.78 13.62 -0.71
N TRP A 112 6.67 12.62 -0.62
CA TRP A 112 6.46 11.45 0.24
C TRP A 112 6.42 11.81 1.72
N LYS A 113 7.29 12.71 2.21
CA LYS A 113 7.24 13.21 3.59
C LYS A 113 5.89 13.86 3.90
N GLN A 114 5.39 14.69 2.99
CA GLN A 114 4.07 15.33 3.14
C GLN A 114 2.94 14.29 3.18
N LEU A 115 2.99 13.29 2.28
CA LEU A 115 2.00 12.21 2.24
C LEU A 115 2.00 11.37 3.53
N PHE A 116 3.16 11.05 4.09
CA PHE A 116 3.26 10.28 5.34
C PHE A 116 2.94 11.08 6.61
N ALA A 117 2.90 12.41 6.51
CA ALA A 117 2.57 13.30 7.61
C ALA A 117 1.07 13.64 7.71
N ALA A 118 0.29 13.32 6.68
CA ALA A 118 -1.16 13.52 6.62
C ALA A 118 -1.93 12.50 7.48
#